data_AF-A0A529HCZ9-F1
#
_entry.id   AF-A0A529HCZ9-F1
#
_cell.length_a   1.000
_cell.length_b   1.000
_cell.length_c   1.000
_cell.angle_alpha   90.00
_cell.angle_beta   90.00
_cell.angle_gamma   90.00
#
_symmetry.space_group_name_H-M   'P 1'
#
loop_
_entity.id
_entity.type
_entity.pdbx_description
1 polymer ?
#
loop_
_entity_poly.entity_id
_entity_poly.type
_entity_poly.pdbx_seq_one_letter_code
_entity_poly.pdbx_strand_id
1 'polypeptide(L)'
;GIIGTRLPLRARLAAALRPGVMPILLTTALALVGAFTVFSFIAPLAIQSGGLSPLALPGMLLAFGVGAVIGNIAGGQAADRFGATRTVAWSLALSAAMVITFSLIPTFLPQHIAGPALMGMMVPW
;
A
#
# COMPACT_ATOMS: atom_id res chain seq x y z
N GLY A 1 24.16 19.06 13.18
CA GLY A 1 22.70 19.08 13.36
C GLY A 1 22.10 20.03 12.35
N ILE A 2 21.17 19.57 11.51
CA ILE A 2 20.53 20.42 10.50
C ILE A 2 19.65 21.43 11.25
N ILE A 3 20.06 22.70 11.25
CA ILE A 3 19.29 23.80 11.87
C ILE A 3 17.99 23.93 11.06
N GLY A 4 16.88 23.45 11.62
CA GLY A 4 15.56 23.58 11.02
C GLY A 4 15.21 25.05 10.89
N THR A 5 15.24 25.58 9.67
CA THR A 5 14.79 26.94 9.38
C THR A 5 13.34 27.09 9.87
N ARG A 6 13.09 28.02 10.80
CA ARG A 6 11.74 28.33 11.31
C ARG A 6 10.91 29.01 10.22
N LEU A 7 10.51 28.25 9.21
CA LEU A 7 9.62 28.71 8.15
C LEU A 7 8.20 28.86 8.70
N PRO A 8 7.56 30.03 8.56
CA PRO A 8 6.18 30.23 8.99
C PRO A 8 5.24 29.31 8.20
N LEU A 9 4.14 28.87 8.83
CA LEU A 9 3.16 27.94 8.22
C LEU A 9 2.73 28.34 6.81
N ARG A 10 2.50 29.65 6.58
CA ARG A 10 2.18 30.20 5.25
C ARG A 10 3.23 29.88 4.18
N ALA A 11 4.52 29.90 4.53
CA ALA A 11 5.60 29.62 3.59
C ALA A 11 5.73 28.12 3.30
N ARG A 12 5.36 27.26 4.26
CA ARG A 12 5.29 25.80 4.06
C ARG A 12 4.10 25.43 3.16
N LEU A 13 2.94 26.04 3.38
CA LEU A 13 1.77 25.87 2.53
C LEU A 13 2.01 26.43 1.11
N ALA A 14 2.71 27.55 0.98
CA ALA A 14 3.11 28.08 -0.32
C ALA A 14 4.06 27.12 -1.08
N ALA A 15 4.88 26.33 -0.38
CA ALA A 15 5.70 25.30 -1.01
C ALA A 15 4.88 24.14 -1.58
N ALA A 16 3.75 23.79 -0.94
CA ALA A 16 2.81 22.80 -1.44
C ALA A 16 2.09 23.24 -2.72
N LEU A 17 1.96 24.55 -2.93
CA LEU A 17 1.35 25.16 -4.12
C LEU A 17 2.33 25.32 -5.30
N ARG A 18 3.58 24.86 -5.18
CA ARG A 18 4.53 24.90 -6.30
C ARG A 18 4.07 23.99 -7.44
N PRO A 19 4.25 24.42 -8.71
CA PRO A 19 3.93 23.59 -9.87
C PRO A 19 4.60 22.21 -9.76
N GLY A 20 3.82 21.14 -9.95
CA GLY A 20 4.30 19.75 -9.84
C GLY A 20 4.21 19.13 -8.45
N VAL A 21 4.07 19.91 -7.37
CA VAL A 21 3.93 19.36 -6.01
C VAL A 21 2.52 18.83 -5.74
N MET A 22 1.49 19.52 -6.23
CA MET A 22 0.10 19.12 -5.99
C MET A 22 -0.25 17.74 -6.58
N PRO A 23 0.17 17.38 -7.82
CA PRO A 23 0.00 16.02 -8.33
C PRO A 23 0.66 14.97 -7.43
N ILE A 24 1.89 15.21 -6.97
CA ILE A 24 2.61 14.27 -6.09
C ILE A 24 1.87 14.09 -4.76
N LEU A 25 1.38 15.18 -4.17
CA LEU A 25 0.58 15.14 -2.94
C LEU A 25 -0.72 14.36 -3.14
N LEU A 26 -1.44 14.59 -4.23
CA LEU A 26 -2.66 13.86 -4.55
C LEU A 26 -2.39 12.37 -4.76
N THR A 27 -1.35 12.02 -5.54
CA THR A 27 -0.95 10.63 -5.76
C THR A 27 -0.58 9.94 -4.45
N THR A 28 0.16 10.62 -3.58
CA THR A 28 0.55 10.09 -2.27
C THR A 28 -0.67 9.91 -1.37
N ALA A 29 -1.59 10.89 -1.35
CA ALA A 29 -2.82 10.82 -0.58
C ALA A 29 -3.70 9.65 -1.06
N LEU A 30 -3.88 9.48 -2.37
CA LEU A 30 -4.64 8.36 -2.94
C LEU A 30 -4.01 7.00 -2.62
N ALA A 31 -2.69 6.88 -2.74
CA ALA A 31 -1.96 5.66 -2.37
C ALA A 31 -2.16 5.31 -0.89
N LEU A 32 -2.04 6.30 0.00
CA LEU A 32 -2.27 6.14 1.44
C LEU A 32 -3.72 5.73 1.73
N VAL A 33 -4.71 6.39 1.12
CA VAL A 33 -6.13 6.05 1.29
C VAL A 33 -6.40 4.59 0.89
N GLY A 34 -5.85 4.14 -0.24
CA GLY A 34 -5.97 2.74 -0.67
C GLY A 34 -5.34 1.77 0.33
N ALA A 35 -4.10 2.03 0.76
CA ALA A 35 -3.38 1.22 1.73
C ALA A 35 -4.12 1.11 3.08
N PHE A 36 -4.56 2.25 3.63
CA PHE A 36 -5.27 2.30 4.90
C PHE A 36 -6.66 1.65 4.83
N THR A 37 -7.32 1.68 3.67
CA THR A 37 -8.60 0.99 3.47
C THR A 37 -8.41 -0.52 3.62
N VAL A 38 -7.43 -1.11 2.92
CA VAL A 38 -7.15 -2.55 3.05
C VAL A 38 -6.75 -2.92 4.47
N PHE A 39 -5.93 -2.09 5.11
CA PHE A 39 -5.52 -2.33 6.50
C PHE A 39 -6.70 -2.31 7.48
N SER A 40 -7.63 -1.38 7.29
CA SER A 40 -8.85 -1.25 8.11
C SER A 40 -9.81 -2.44 7.94
N PHE A 41 -9.84 -3.03 6.75
CA PHE A 41 -10.70 -4.16 6.42
C PHE A 41 -10.00 -5.53 6.41
N ILE A 42 -8.73 -5.61 6.83
CA ILE A 42 -7.94 -6.84 6.75
C ILE A 42 -8.56 -7.98 7.57
N ALA A 43 -9.05 -7.66 8.77
CA ALA A 43 -9.69 -8.62 9.67
C ALA A 43 -11.04 -9.14 9.13
N PRO A 44 -12.01 -8.28 8.75
CA PRO A 44 -13.25 -8.74 8.17
C PRO A 44 -13.04 -9.46 6.82
N LEU A 45 -12.08 -9.03 5.99
CA LEU A 45 -11.75 -9.74 4.75
C LEU A 45 -11.20 -11.13 5.02
N ALA A 46 -10.26 -11.27 5.96
CA ALA A 46 -9.67 -12.57 6.30
C ALA A 46 -10.69 -13.52 6.94
N ILE A 47 -11.44 -13.05 7.93
CA ILE A 47 -12.31 -13.91 8.77
C ILE A 47 -13.67 -14.12 8.12
N GLN A 48 -14.37 -13.06 7.75
CA GLN A 48 -15.76 -13.15 7.28
C GLN A 48 -15.84 -13.56 5.81
N SER A 49 -14.93 -13.05 4.97
CA SER A 49 -14.93 -13.36 3.52
C SER A 49 -14.03 -14.56 3.19
N GLY A 50 -12.85 -14.65 3.80
CA GLY A 50 -11.88 -15.72 3.59
C GLY A 50 -12.08 -16.97 4.45
N GLY A 51 -13.01 -16.95 5.42
CA GLY A 51 -13.27 -18.07 6.32
C GLY A 51 -12.10 -18.44 7.25
N LEU A 52 -11.12 -17.54 7.43
CA LEU A 52 -9.94 -17.80 8.23
C LEU A 52 -10.23 -17.68 9.73
N SER A 53 -9.55 -18.50 10.52
CA SER A 53 -9.54 -18.35 11.97
C SER A 53 -8.92 -17.00 12.37
N PRO A 54 -9.43 -16.32 13.42
CA PRO A 54 -8.80 -15.12 13.96
C PRO A 54 -7.32 -15.31 14.32
N LEU A 55 -6.89 -16.53 14.62
CA LEU A 55 -5.49 -16.88 14.92
C LEU A 55 -4.57 -16.73 13.70
N ALA A 56 -5.09 -16.62 12.49
CA ALA A 56 -4.30 -16.43 11.27
C ALA A 56 -3.89 -14.96 11.01
N LEU A 57 -4.56 -13.99 11.64
CA LEU A 57 -4.28 -12.56 11.46
C LEU A 57 -2.82 -12.18 11.74
N PRO A 58 -2.19 -12.62 12.85
CA PRO A 58 -0.78 -12.33 13.10
C PRO A 58 0.15 -12.84 12.00
N GLY A 59 -0.16 -14.02 11.44
CA GLY A 59 0.59 -14.59 10.31
C GLY A 59 0.44 -13.74 9.04
N MET A 60 -0.75 -13.22 8.76
CA MET A 60 -0.99 -12.30 7.65
C MET A 60 -0.24 -10.97 7.82
N LEU A 61 -0.26 -10.40 9.02
CA LEU A 61 0.49 -9.17 9.32
C LEU A 61 2.00 -9.38 9.23
N LEU A 62 2.49 -10.56 9.61
CA LEU A 62 3.88 -10.94 9.44
C LEU A 62 4.25 -11.06 7.94
N ALA A 63 3.41 -11.74 7.16
CA ALA A 63 3.60 -11.88 5.71
C ALA A 63 3.61 -10.51 5.01
N PHE A 64 2.68 -9.62 5.39
CA PHE A 64 2.67 -8.23 4.96
C PHE A 64 3.94 -7.49 5.38
N GLY A 65 4.40 -7.64 6.63
CA GLY A 65 5.63 -7.00 7.11
C GLY A 65 6.87 -7.43 6.32
N VAL A 66 6.99 -8.72 6.01
CA VAL A 66 8.07 -9.25 5.15
C VAL A 66 7.97 -8.69 3.74
N GLY A 67 6.76 -8.70 3.17
CA GLY A 67 6.45 -8.10 1.87
C GLY A 67 6.86 -6.63 1.80
N ALA A 68 6.48 -5.85 2.81
CA ALA A 68 6.80 -4.43 2.92
C ALA A 68 8.32 -4.19 2.99
N VAL A 69 9.08 -5.00 3.72
CA VAL A 69 10.55 -4.87 3.75
C VAL A 69 11.14 -5.12 2.35
N ILE A 70 10.75 -6.20 1.70
CA ILE A 70 11.22 -6.55 0.35
C ILE A 70 10.82 -5.45 -0.64
N GLY A 71 9.57 -4.99 -0.59
CA GLY A 71 9.01 -3.97 -1.46
C GLY A 71 9.68 -2.61 -1.29
N ASN A 72 10.00 -2.19 -0.07
CA ASN A 72 10.73 -0.93 0.16
C ASN A 72 12.14 -0.97 -0.40
N ILE A 73 12.86 -2.09 -0.21
CA ILE A 73 14.21 -2.26 -0.76
C ILE A 73 14.16 -2.27 -2.29
N ALA A 74 13.30 -3.11 -2.88
CA ALA A 74 13.15 -3.22 -4.32
C ALA A 74 12.66 -1.92 -4.95
N GLY A 75 11.74 -1.21 -4.29
CA GLY A 75 11.22 0.09 -4.71
C GLY A 75 12.30 1.17 -4.69
N GLY A 76 13.14 1.21 -3.65
CA GLY A 76 14.28 2.10 -3.57
C GLY A 76 15.28 1.85 -4.71
N GLN A 77 15.67 0.58 -4.88
CA GLN A 77 16.58 0.17 -5.97
C GLN A 77 15.99 0.49 -7.36
N ALA A 78 14.69 0.29 -7.55
CA ALA A 78 14.01 0.61 -8.80
C ALA A 78 13.94 2.13 -9.03
N ALA A 79 13.68 2.93 -8.00
CA ALA A 79 13.70 4.39 -8.09
C ALA A 79 15.09 4.91 -8.47
N ASP A 80 16.14 4.35 -7.88
CA ASP A 80 17.52 4.72 -8.18
C ASP A 80 17.91 4.32 -9.61
N ARG A 81 17.44 3.15 -10.09
CA ARG A 81 17.81 2.60 -11.40
C ARG A 81 16.98 3.14 -12.56
N PHE A 82 15.68 3.32 -12.37
CA PHE A 82 14.70 3.63 -13.43
C PHE A 82 14.06 5.01 -13.30
N GLY A 83 14.33 5.72 -12.21
CA GLY A 83 13.80 7.04 -11.90
C GLY A 83 12.49 6.99 -11.10
N ALA A 84 12.36 7.93 -10.16
CA ALA A 84 11.25 7.98 -9.20
C ALA A 84 9.85 7.96 -9.85
N THR A 85 9.64 8.71 -10.95
CA THR A 85 8.33 8.80 -11.60
C THR A 85 7.85 7.46 -12.15
N ARG A 86 8.74 6.68 -12.78
CA ARG A 86 8.37 5.35 -13.32
C ARG A 86 8.10 4.36 -12.22
N THR A 87 8.94 4.36 -11.18
CA THR A 87 8.76 3.49 -10.02
C THR A 87 7.43 3.76 -9.32
N VAL A 88 7.08 5.02 -9.09
CA VAL A 88 5.79 5.41 -8.51
C VAL A 88 4.62 4.92 -9.39
N ALA A 89 4.70 5.08 -10.71
CA ALA A 89 3.66 4.60 -11.63
C ALA A 89 3.51 3.07 -11.56
N TRP A 90 4.61 2.32 -11.53
CA TRP A 90 4.57 0.87 -11.37
C TRP A 90 3.99 0.44 -10.01
N SER A 91 4.39 1.11 -8.93
CA SER A 91 3.83 0.84 -7.59
C SER A 91 2.33 1.09 -7.54
N LEU A 92 1.85 2.19 -8.12
CA LEU A 92 0.40 2.48 -8.21
C LEU A 92 -0.35 1.44 -9.04
N ALA A 93 0.22 1.02 -10.17
CA ALA A 93 -0.37 -0.02 -11.01
C ALA A 93 -0.46 -1.36 -10.27
N LEU A 94 0.59 -1.73 -9.52
CA LEU A 94 0.59 -2.92 -8.68
C LEU A 94 -0.46 -2.83 -7.57
N SER A 95 -0.53 -1.71 -6.84
CA SER A 95 -1.54 -1.49 -5.81
C SER A 95 -2.96 -1.56 -6.39
N ALA A 96 -3.21 -0.95 -7.55
CA ALA A 96 -4.52 -1.02 -8.20
C ALA A 96 -4.89 -2.47 -8.58
N ALA A 97 -3.96 -3.22 -9.17
CA ALA A 97 -4.16 -4.63 -9.51
C ALA A 97 -4.47 -5.48 -8.27
N MET A 98 -3.77 -5.24 -7.16
CA MET A 98 -4.00 -5.96 -5.91
C MET A 98 -5.36 -5.62 -5.28
N VAL A 99 -5.80 -4.35 -5.27
CA VAL A 99 -7.15 -3.97 -4.78
C VAL A 99 -8.24 -4.66 -5.60
N ILE A 100 -8.09 -4.67 -6.93
CA ILE A 100 -9.01 -5.36 -7.82
C ILE A 100 -9.05 -6.85 -7.45
N THR A 101 -7.88 -7.45 -7.23
CA THR A 101 -7.81 -8.88 -6.92
C THR A 101 -8.43 -9.20 -5.55
N PHE A 102 -8.21 -8.36 -4.52
CA PHE A 102 -8.89 -8.48 -3.23
C PHE A 102 -10.41 -8.39 -3.35
N SER A 103 -10.90 -7.57 -4.29
CA SER A 103 -12.34 -7.45 -4.54
C SER A 103 -12.90 -8.67 -5.30
N LEU A 104 -12.11 -9.29 -6.19
CA LEU A 104 -12.54 -10.42 -7.00
C LEU A 104 -12.49 -11.76 -6.26
N ILE A 105 -11.52 -11.97 -5.35
CA ILE A 105 -11.36 -13.26 -4.65
C ILE A 105 -12.64 -13.70 -3.92
N PRO A 106 -13.30 -12.87 -3.09
CA PRO A 106 -14.52 -13.26 -2.40
C PRO A 106 -15.71 -13.51 -3.35
N THR A 107 -15.70 -12.89 -4.53
CA THR A 107 -16.80 -13.00 -5.51
C THR A 107 -16.73 -14.29 -6.32
N PHE A 108 -15.52 -14.75 -6.66
CA PHE A 108 -15.33 -15.84 -7.63
C PHE A 108 -14.72 -17.12 -7.05
N LEU A 109 -14.08 -17.07 -5.87
CA LEU A 109 -13.45 -18.26 -5.27
C LEU A 109 -14.27 -18.84 -4.12
N PRO A 110 -14.36 -20.18 -4.02
CA PRO A 110 -14.90 -20.85 -2.83
C PRO A 110 -14.13 -20.47 -1.56
N GLN A 111 -14.82 -20.37 -0.43
CA GLN A 111 -14.28 -19.91 0.86
C GLN A 111 -13.01 -20.66 1.31
N HIS A 112 -12.87 -21.95 0.97
CA HIS A 112 -11.70 -22.76 1.33
C HIS A 112 -10.41 -22.37 0.59
N ILE A 113 -10.51 -21.71 -0.58
CA ILE A 113 -9.36 -21.21 -1.37
C ILE A 113 -9.15 -19.72 -1.13
N ALA A 114 -10.24 -18.97 -0.88
CA ALA A 114 -10.20 -17.54 -0.65
C ALA A 114 -9.27 -17.15 0.52
N GLY A 115 -9.35 -17.83 1.66
CA GLY A 115 -8.50 -17.56 2.82
C GLY A 115 -7.00 -17.66 2.52
N PRO A 116 -6.48 -18.83 2.09
CA PRO A 116 -5.07 -18.98 1.73
C PRO A 116 -4.61 -18.03 0.60
N ALA A 117 -5.46 -17.77 -0.40
CA ALA A 117 -5.15 -16.83 -1.47
C ALA A 117 -4.98 -15.39 -0.96
N LEU A 118 -5.87 -14.94 -0.06
CA LEU A 118 -5.76 -13.64 0.60
C LEU A 118 -4.48 -13.54 1.42
N MET A 119 -4.08 -14.60 2.14
CA MET A 119 -2.80 -14.61 2.87
C MET A 119 -1.60 -14.50 1.93
N GLY A 120 -1.59 -15.26 0.83
CA GLY A 120 -0.50 -15.20 -0.15
C GLY A 120 -0.36 -13.81 -0.78
N MET A 121 -1.49 -13.12 -1.00
CA MET A 121 -1.52 -11.76 -1.52
C MET A 121 -1.06 -10.68 -0.54
N MET A 122 -0.91 -10.98 0.75
CA MET A 122 -0.36 -10.01 1.71
C MET A 122 1.11 -9.70 1.46
N VAL A 123 1.86 -10.62 0.85
CA VAL A 123 3.30 -10.43 0.59
C VAL A 123 3.58 -9.44 -0.55
N PRO A 124 2.89 -9.50 -1.72
CA PRO A 124 3.09 -8.52 -2.79
C PRO A 124 2.34 -7.19 -2.61
N TRP A 125 1.51 -7.05 -1.58
CA TRP A 125 0.79 -5.81 -1.24
C TRP A 125 1.67 -4.82 -0.48
#